data_AF-A0A142XMJ7-F1
#
_entry.id   AF-A0A142XMJ7-F1
#
_cell.length_a   1.000
_cell.length_b   1.000
_cell.length_c   1.000
_cell.angle_alpha   90.00
_cell.angle_beta   90.00
_cell.angle_gamma   90.00
#
_symmetry.space_group_name_H-M   'P 1'
#
loop_
_entity.id
_entity.type
_entity.pdbx_description
1 polymer ?
#
loop_
_entity_poly.entity_id
_entity_poly.type
_entity_poly.pdbx_seq_one_letter_code
_entity_poly.pdbx_strand_id
1 'polypeptide(L)'
;MRAAHCLLAPAVRSVCRLVCEGGTHRTYPTASCPVTTVIDKINQLASGDPTLVMSLRDPISSSSHLLTAIWAVFATLVMYRLTANRPGRLLPVVVYGLSMVLLFLASGTFHGLHYDTSDQRRLFQKIDQSAVYLLIAGTYTPILSVLLVGAWRKWFLRMVWTLAVAGVSCMWLLPKAPHWAIVGIYLSLGWIGLFPLPLYYRAIGWRAMNWVWVGGGLYSLGAVCELAQWPIIVPGVFQYHEVLHLCDTAASIVFFLFVVRYVIPHRPPRPTSARPGGLLTAHSAGLFSLPSPRVER
;
A
#
# COMPACT_ATOMS: atom_id res chain seq x y z
N MET A 1 -24.34 17.96 -24.00
CA MET A 1 -23.06 17.40 -23.54
C MET A 1 -23.29 15.99 -23.02
N ARG A 2 -23.29 15.01 -23.94
CA ARG A 2 -23.34 13.57 -23.67
C ARG A 2 -22.05 13.00 -24.24
N ALA A 3 -21.09 12.60 -23.41
CA ALA A 3 -19.94 11.74 -23.77
C ALA A 3 -18.97 11.58 -22.58
N ALA A 4 -19.36 10.83 -21.55
CA ALA A 4 -18.41 10.26 -20.57
C ALA A 4 -18.92 8.98 -19.88
N HIS A 5 -20.06 8.43 -20.30
CA HIS A 5 -20.49 7.07 -19.95
C HIS A 5 -20.15 6.16 -21.13
N CYS A 6 -19.14 5.29 -20.98
CA CYS A 6 -18.94 4.01 -21.73
C CYS A 6 -17.47 3.68 -22.01
N LEU A 7 -16.63 3.57 -20.98
CA LEU A 7 -15.41 2.74 -21.09
C LEU A 7 -15.28 1.69 -19.98
N LEU A 8 -15.89 1.91 -18.80
CA LEU A 8 -15.95 0.88 -17.74
C LEU A 8 -17.06 -0.18 -17.96
N ALA A 9 -18.11 0.13 -18.72
CA ALA A 9 -19.30 -0.72 -18.83
C ALA A 9 -19.08 -2.14 -19.42
N PRO A 10 -18.15 -2.37 -20.38
CA PRO A 10 -17.93 -3.72 -20.95
C PRO A 10 -17.07 -4.62 -20.03
N ALA A 11 -16.05 -4.03 -19.41
CA ALA A 11 -15.15 -4.75 -18.49
C ALA A 11 -15.88 -5.14 -17.20
N VAL A 12 -16.69 -4.21 -16.65
CA VAL A 12 -17.53 -4.46 -15.47
C VAL A 12 -18.61 -5.50 -15.75
N ARG A 13 -19.24 -5.48 -16.95
CA ARG A 13 -20.20 -6.54 -17.35
C ARG A 13 -19.56 -7.92 -17.49
N SER A 14 -18.28 -8.00 -17.86
CA SER A 14 -17.57 -9.28 -17.97
C SER A 14 -17.22 -9.85 -16.60
N VAL A 15 -16.83 -9.00 -15.64
CA VAL A 15 -16.62 -9.39 -14.24
C VAL A 15 -17.95 -9.77 -13.56
N CYS A 16 -19.05 -9.03 -13.80
CA CYS A 16 -20.38 -9.40 -13.32
C CYS A 16 -20.82 -10.77 -13.85
N ARG A 17 -20.57 -11.07 -15.14
CA ARG A 17 -20.87 -12.39 -15.70
C ARG A 17 -20.04 -13.49 -15.06
N LEU A 18 -18.74 -13.30 -14.88
CA LEU A 18 -17.86 -14.28 -14.23
C LEU A 18 -18.27 -14.57 -12.77
N VAL A 19 -18.73 -13.56 -12.03
CA VAL A 19 -19.16 -13.72 -10.62
C VAL A 19 -20.57 -14.30 -10.50
N CYS A 20 -21.47 -14.00 -11.44
CA CYS A 20 -22.85 -14.51 -11.42
C CYS A 20 -23.05 -15.87 -12.11
N GLU A 21 -22.20 -16.24 -13.09
CA GLU A 21 -22.29 -17.51 -13.82
C GLU A 21 -21.39 -18.60 -13.21
N GLY A 22 -20.38 -18.25 -12.39
CA GLY A 22 -19.41 -19.17 -11.81
C GLY A 22 -19.90 -20.06 -10.65
N GLY A 23 -21.18 -19.99 -10.28
CA GLY A 23 -21.75 -20.78 -9.18
C GLY A 23 -23.14 -21.29 -9.53
N THR A 24 -23.22 -22.57 -9.91
CA THR A 24 -24.45 -23.40 -9.98
C THR A 24 -25.71 -22.71 -10.50
N HIS A 25 -26.00 -22.82 -11.81
CA HIS A 25 -27.33 -22.73 -12.46
C HIS A 25 -28.50 -22.06 -11.67
N ARG A 26 -28.30 -20.86 -11.14
CA ARG A 26 -29.37 -20.00 -10.65
C ARG A 26 -29.25 -18.65 -11.35
N THR A 27 -30.14 -18.44 -12.30
CA THR A 27 -30.37 -17.14 -12.93
C THR A 27 -30.88 -16.17 -11.88
N TYR A 28 -30.01 -15.33 -11.34
CA TYR A 28 -30.42 -14.20 -10.49
C TYR A 28 -31.03 -13.10 -11.37
N PRO A 29 -32.19 -12.53 -11.02
CA PRO A 29 -32.70 -11.33 -11.69
C PRO A 29 -31.65 -10.22 -11.57
N THR A 30 -31.44 -9.47 -12.65
CA THR A 30 -30.40 -8.43 -12.78
C THR A 30 -30.43 -7.36 -11.67
N ALA A 31 -31.58 -7.15 -11.02
CA ALA A 31 -31.74 -6.27 -9.86
C ALA A 31 -31.14 -6.80 -8.54
N SER A 32 -30.72 -8.07 -8.51
CA SER A 32 -30.22 -8.77 -7.31
C SER A 32 -28.71 -9.02 -7.37
N CYS A 33 -28.02 -8.49 -8.39
CA CYS A 33 -26.58 -8.65 -8.54
C CYS A 33 -25.88 -7.76 -7.49
N PRO A 34 -25.02 -8.31 -6.60
CA PRO A 34 -24.36 -7.51 -5.57
C PRO A 34 -23.55 -6.34 -6.13
N VAL A 35 -23.01 -6.50 -7.35
CA VAL A 35 -22.21 -5.47 -8.02
C VAL A 35 -23.09 -4.32 -8.53
N THR A 36 -24.31 -4.58 -9.01
CA THR A 36 -25.22 -3.51 -9.44
C THR A 36 -25.76 -2.74 -8.23
N THR A 37 -26.05 -3.41 -7.12
CA THR A 37 -26.44 -2.76 -5.86
C THR A 37 -25.34 -1.83 -5.32
N VAL A 38 -24.08 -2.24 -5.43
CA VAL A 38 -22.93 -1.37 -5.09
C VAL A 38 -22.88 -0.14 -5.98
N ILE A 39 -23.04 -0.29 -7.30
CA ILE A 39 -22.98 0.82 -8.25
C ILE A 39 -24.14 1.80 -8.04
N ASP A 40 -25.35 1.31 -7.82
CA ASP A 40 -26.52 2.15 -7.54
C ASP A 40 -26.36 2.92 -6.22
N LYS A 41 -25.80 2.29 -5.19
CA LYS A 41 -25.47 2.99 -3.94
C LYS A 41 -24.30 3.96 -4.07
N ILE A 42 -23.28 3.67 -4.88
CA ILE A 42 -22.21 4.64 -5.20
C ILE A 42 -22.80 5.88 -5.90
N ASN A 43 -23.73 5.67 -6.84
CA ASN A 43 -24.42 6.76 -7.52
C ASN A 43 -25.33 7.57 -6.57
N GLN A 44 -25.95 6.93 -5.58
CA GLN A 44 -26.74 7.60 -4.53
C GLN A 44 -25.87 8.27 -3.46
N LEU A 45 -24.67 7.78 -3.17
CA LEU A 45 -23.71 8.45 -2.28
C LEU A 45 -23.16 9.74 -2.91
N ALA A 46 -23.05 9.79 -4.23
CA ALA A 46 -22.62 10.98 -4.97
C ALA A 46 -23.66 12.12 -4.95
N SER A 47 -24.92 11.87 -4.56
CA SER A 47 -25.98 12.89 -4.54
C SER A 47 -26.09 13.71 -3.24
N GLY A 48 -25.29 13.41 -2.20
CA GLY A 48 -25.08 14.31 -1.05
C GLY A 48 -26.25 14.46 -0.07
N ASP A 49 -27.18 13.51 -0.01
CA ASP A 49 -28.32 13.54 0.93
C ASP A 49 -27.89 13.12 2.35
N PRO A 50 -28.02 13.97 3.39
CA PRO A 50 -27.61 13.65 4.75
C PRO A 50 -28.44 12.54 5.41
N THR A 51 -29.66 12.27 4.95
CA THR A 51 -30.48 11.14 5.44
C THR A 51 -29.86 9.78 5.08
N LEU A 52 -29.04 9.74 4.04
CA LEU A 52 -28.38 8.52 3.55
C LEU A 52 -27.23 8.06 4.46
N VAL A 53 -26.51 9.01 5.09
CA VAL A 53 -25.43 8.71 6.04
C VAL A 53 -25.97 7.99 7.28
N MET A 54 -27.18 8.35 7.73
CA MET A 54 -27.87 7.69 8.85
C MET A 54 -28.40 6.30 8.48
N SER A 55 -28.47 5.96 7.19
CA SER A 55 -28.90 4.65 6.69
C SER A 55 -27.73 3.70 6.41
N LEU A 56 -26.48 4.08 6.73
CA LEU A 56 -25.32 3.20 6.64
C LEU A 56 -25.32 2.21 7.81
N ARG A 57 -24.83 0.98 7.58
CA ARG A 57 -24.78 -0.04 8.65
C ARG A 57 -23.86 0.39 9.79
N ASP A 58 -22.63 0.80 9.45
CA ASP A 58 -21.63 1.33 10.38
C ASP A 58 -21.22 2.75 9.90
N PRO A 59 -21.98 3.80 10.27
CA PRO A 59 -21.90 5.11 9.61
C PRO A 59 -20.55 5.81 9.77
N ILE A 60 -19.91 5.72 10.93
CA ILE A 60 -18.62 6.38 11.21
C ILE A 60 -17.49 5.69 10.43
N SER A 61 -17.40 4.37 10.53
CA SER A 61 -16.41 3.55 9.83
C SER A 61 -16.56 3.65 8.31
N SER A 62 -17.79 3.58 7.81
CA SER A 62 -18.06 3.75 6.38
C SER A 62 -17.71 5.15 5.88
N SER A 63 -18.21 6.19 6.54
CA SER A 63 -18.00 7.58 6.08
C SER A 63 -16.55 7.99 6.16
N SER A 64 -15.84 7.65 7.24
CA SER A 64 -14.42 7.95 7.38
C SER A 64 -13.61 7.35 6.22
N HIS A 65 -13.81 6.07 5.91
CA HIS A 65 -13.09 5.42 4.82
C HIS A 65 -13.54 5.87 3.41
N LEU A 66 -14.82 6.14 3.18
CA LEU A 66 -15.26 6.69 1.88
C LEU A 66 -14.70 8.10 1.63
N LEU A 67 -14.65 8.96 2.65
CA LEU A 67 -13.99 10.26 2.55
C LEU A 67 -12.49 10.10 2.27
N THR A 68 -11.83 9.16 2.97
CA THR A 68 -10.42 8.85 2.71
C THR A 68 -10.20 8.26 1.31
N ALA A 69 -11.17 7.54 0.74
CA ALA A 69 -11.09 7.03 -0.63
C ALA A 69 -11.09 8.16 -1.66
N ILE A 70 -11.94 9.19 -1.48
CA ILE A 70 -11.95 10.39 -2.31
C ILE A 70 -10.59 11.11 -2.20
N TRP A 71 -10.10 11.29 -0.97
CA TRP A 71 -8.78 11.85 -0.74
C TRP A 71 -7.66 11.01 -1.37
N ALA A 72 -7.75 9.67 -1.35
CA ALA A 72 -6.77 8.77 -1.93
C ALA A 72 -6.72 8.88 -3.46
N VAL A 73 -7.86 9.12 -4.13
CA VAL A 73 -7.89 9.43 -5.57
C VAL A 73 -7.14 10.73 -5.83
N PHE A 74 -7.43 11.79 -5.07
CA PHE A 74 -6.71 13.07 -5.17
C PHE A 74 -5.19 12.89 -4.93
N ALA A 75 -4.80 12.19 -3.86
CA ALA A 75 -3.41 11.89 -3.54
C ALA A 75 -2.71 11.13 -4.67
N THR A 76 -3.39 10.16 -5.28
CA THR A 76 -2.87 9.39 -6.42
C THR A 76 -2.63 10.29 -7.63
N LEU A 77 -3.57 11.18 -7.95
CA LEU A 77 -3.43 12.13 -9.05
C LEU A 77 -2.28 13.11 -8.80
N VAL A 78 -2.10 13.59 -7.57
CA VAL A 78 -0.96 14.43 -7.18
C VAL A 78 0.36 13.69 -7.39
N MET A 79 0.51 12.46 -6.87
CA MET A 79 1.73 11.66 -7.05
C MET A 79 2.01 11.37 -8.53
N TYR A 80 0.98 11.05 -9.32
CA TYR A 80 1.08 10.85 -10.76
C TYR A 80 1.65 12.09 -11.45
N ARG A 81 1.09 13.28 -11.17
CA ARG A 81 1.57 14.55 -11.75
C ARG A 81 3.02 14.85 -11.37
N LEU A 82 3.40 14.62 -10.11
CA LEU A 82 4.77 14.83 -9.63
C LEU A 82 5.80 13.85 -10.20
N THR A 83 5.35 12.73 -10.77
CA THR A 83 6.21 11.68 -11.34
C THR A 83 6.11 11.53 -12.85
N ALA A 84 5.28 12.33 -13.53
CA ALA A 84 5.07 12.25 -14.98
C ALA A 84 6.38 12.28 -15.79
N ASN A 85 7.33 13.13 -15.38
CA ASN A 85 8.65 13.25 -16.04
C ASN A 85 9.74 12.37 -15.39
N ARG A 86 9.36 11.33 -14.64
CA ARG A 86 10.25 10.45 -13.88
C ARG A 86 9.83 8.97 -14.05
N PRO A 87 10.09 8.34 -15.21
CA PRO A 87 9.52 7.05 -15.57
C PRO A 87 9.80 5.94 -14.55
N GLY A 88 10.97 5.93 -13.91
CA GLY A 88 11.31 4.97 -12.85
C GLY A 88 10.56 5.13 -11.52
N ARG A 89 9.73 6.18 -11.37
CA ARG A 89 8.97 6.47 -10.15
C ARG A 89 7.47 6.41 -10.36
N LEU A 90 7.01 6.57 -11.61
CA LEU A 90 5.60 6.60 -11.96
C LEU A 90 4.87 5.31 -11.57
N LEU A 91 5.36 4.16 -12.05
CA LEU A 91 4.71 2.88 -11.76
C LEU A 91 4.63 2.58 -10.25
N PRO A 92 5.72 2.71 -9.46
CA PRO A 92 5.64 2.50 -8.02
C PRO A 92 4.63 3.38 -7.28
N VAL A 93 4.53 4.67 -7.62
CA VAL A 93 3.57 5.56 -6.94
C VAL A 93 2.13 5.33 -7.38
N VAL A 94 1.91 4.91 -8.63
CA VAL A 94 0.58 4.51 -9.11
C VAL A 94 0.12 3.25 -8.41
N VAL A 95 0.99 2.26 -8.25
CA VAL A 95 0.68 1.03 -7.50
C VAL A 95 0.29 1.36 -6.06
N TYR A 96 1.04 2.23 -5.39
CA TYR A 96 0.69 2.70 -4.04
C TYR A 96 -0.65 3.44 -4.02
N GLY A 97 -0.84 4.41 -4.92
CA GLY A 97 -2.08 5.19 -5.00
C GLY A 97 -3.32 4.32 -5.22
N LEU A 98 -3.27 3.40 -6.19
CA LEU A 98 -4.37 2.48 -6.46
C LEU A 98 -4.65 1.54 -5.29
N SER A 99 -3.63 1.09 -4.56
CA SER A 99 -3.82 0.26 -3.37
C SER A 99 -4.53 1.03 -2.24
N MET A 100 -4.23 2.32 -2.05
CA MET A 100 -4.96 3.17 -1.10
C MET A 100 -6.42 3.33 -1.49
N VAL A 101 -6.69 3.67 -2.76
CA VAL A 101 -8.06 3.80 -3.27
C VAL A 101 -8.83 2.50 -3.07
N LEU A 102 -8.22 1.36 -3.40
CA LEU A 102 -8.84 0.05 -3.25
C LEU A 102 -9.19 -0.27 -1.79
N LEU A 103 -8.28 -0.03 -0.84
CA LEU A 103 -8.55 -0.27 0.58
C LEU A 103 -9.70 0.58 1.07
N PHE A 104 -9.59 1.90 0.94
CA PHE A 104 -10.55 2.81 1.54
C PHE A 104 -11.93 2.68 0.89
N LEU A 105 -11.99 2.40 -0.42
CA LEU A 105 -13.24 2.13 -1.10
C LEU A 105 -13.85 0.79 -0.67
N ALA A 106 -13.07 -0.29 -0.64
CA ALA A 106 -13.55 -1.61 -0.24
C ALA A 106 -14.09 -1.59 1.20
N SER A 107 -13.32 -0.98 2.10
CA SER A 107 -13.65 -0.88 3.51
C SER A 107 -14.86 0.02 3.78
N GLY A 108 -14.86 1.22 3.20
CA GLY A 108 -16.00 2.13 3.30
C GLY A 108 -17.29 1.50 2.76
N THR A 109 -17.20 0.75 1.66
CA THR A 109 -18.33 0.00 1.10
C THR A 109 -18.77 -1.15 2.01
N PHE A 110 -17.84 -1.94 2.55
CA PHE A 110 -18.15 -3.06 3.43
C PHE A 110 -18.91 -2.63 4.69
N HIS A 111 -18.53 -1.50 5.27
CA HIS A 111 -19.18 -0.90 6.44
C HIS A 111 -20.46 -0.14 6.11
N GLY A 112 -20.60 0.38 4.89
CA GLY A 112 -21.79 1.12 4.48
C GLY A 112 -22.97 0.22 4.09
N LEU A 113 -22.69 -0.98 3.57
CA LEU A 113 -23.72 -1.86 3.03
C LEU A 113 -24.43 -2.69 4.11
N HIS A 114 -25.75 -2.70 3.99
CA HIS A 114 -26.62 -3.74 4.54
C HIS A 114 -26.57 -4.96 3.61
N TYR A 115 -26.54 -6.16 4.18
CA TYR A 115 -26.39 -7.42 3.46
C TYR A 115 -27.59 -8.31 3.71
N ASP A 116 -28.21 -8.79 2.62
CA ASP A 116 -29.39 -9.66 2.70
C ASP A 116 -29.00 -11.11 3.01
N THR A 117 -27.77 -11.51 2.64
CA THR A 117 -27.26 -12.86 2.89
C THR A 117 -25.88 -12.86 3.57
N SER A 118 -25.62 -13.93 4.33
CA SER A 118 -24.31 -14.15 4.96
C SER A 118 -23.17 -14.24 3.96
N ASP A 119 -23.44 -14.81 2.77
CA ASP A 119 -22.45 -15.00 1.73
C ASP A 119 -22.03 -13.68 1.08
N GLN A 120 -22.99 -12.78 0.83
CA GLN A 120 -22.69 -11.43 0.38
C GLN A 120 -21.83 -10.71 1.41
N ARG A 121 -22.23 -10.71 2.69
CA ARG A 121 -21.43 -10.07 3.74
C ARG A 121 -20.01 -10.63 3.80
N ARG A 122 -19.85 -11.95 3.70
CA ARG A 122 -18.55 -12.63 3.72
C ARG A 122 -17.69 -12.27 2.50
N LEU A 123 -18.29 -12.13 1.33
CA LEU A 123 -17.58 -11.72 0.12
C LEU A 123 -16.97 -10.33 0.28
N PHE A 124 -17.77 -9.34 0.68
CA PHE A 124 -17.27 -7.97 0.87
C PHE A 124 -16.27 -7.88 2.02
N GLN A 125 -16.49 -8.64 3.09
CA GLN A 125 -15.50 -8.77 4.17
C GLN A 125 -14.16 -9.29 3.64
N LYS A 126 -14.16 -10.32 2.78
CA LYS A 126 -12.93 -10.83 2.17
C LYS A 126 -12.27 -9.80 1.26
N ILE A 127 -13.04 -9.00 0.51
CA ILE A 127 -12.50 -7.94 -0.36
C ILE A 127 -11.82 -6.86 0.49
N ASP A 128 -12.49 -6.37 1.52
CA ASP A 128 -11.96 -5.39 2.48
C ASP A 128 -10.65 -5.89 3.12
N GLN A 129 -10.68 -7.09 3.69
CA GLN A 129 -9.50 -7.73 4.30
C GLN A 129 -8.38 -8.00 3.28
N SER A 130 -8.70 -8.21 2.00
CA SER A 130 -7.69 -8.42 0.96
C SER A 130 -6.99 -7.11 0.61
N ALA A 131 -7.73 -6.02 0.62
CA ALA A 131 -7.20 -4.71 0.28
C ALA A 131 -6.15 -4.22 1.30
N VAL A 132 -6.23 -4.65 2.57
CA VAL A 132 -5.19 -4.36 3.58
C VAL A 132 -3.83 -4.96 3.16
N TYR A 133 -3.80 -6.24 2.74
CA TYR A 133 -2.57 -6.87 2.24
C TYR A 133 -1.98 -6.10 1.05
N LEU A 134 -2.84 -5.66 0.13
CA LEU A 134 -2.42 -4.91 -1.05
C LEU A 134 -1.93 -3.51 -0.70
N LEU A 135 -2.54 -2.81 0.27
CA LEU A 135 -2.05 -1.52 0.71
C LEU A 135 -0.69 -1.63 1.40
N ILE A 136 -0.45 -2.66 2.21
CA ILE A 136 0.85 -2.88 2.84
C ILE A 136 1.94 -3.02 1.75
N ALA A 137 1.75 -3.93 0.79
CA ALA A 137 2.69 -4.10 -0.33
C ALA A 137 2.79 -2.85 -1.23
N GLY A 138 1.67 -2.18 -1.47
CA GLY A 138 1.58 -0.95 -2.23
C GLY A 138 2.38 0.19 -1.60
N THR A 139 2.31 0.35 -0.27
CA THR A 139 3.06 1.35 0.51
C THR A 139 4.57 1.10 0.42
N TYR A 140 4.99 -0.15 0.51
CA TYR A 140 6.40 -0.53 0.34
C TYR A 140 6.93 -0.28 -1.07
N THR A 141 6.07 -0.37 -2.09
CA THR A 141 6.49 -0.35 -3.49
C THR A 141 7.29 0.90 -3.87
N PRO A 142 6.81 2.15 -3.68
CA PRO A 142 7.60 3.35 -3.99
C PRO A 142 8.79 3.52 -3.05
N ILE A 143 8.66 3.16 -1.76
CA ILE A 143 9.73 3.28 -0.77
C ILE A 143 10.93 2.41 -1.18
N LEU A 144 10.71 1.11 -1.37
CA LEU A 144 11.75 0.16 -1.74
C LEU A 144 12.27 0.42 -3.15
N SER A 145 11.39 0.74 -4.11
CA SER A 145 11.80 0.91 -5.52
C SER A 145 12.75 2.10 -5.70
N VAL A 146 12.54 3.17 -4.93
CA VAL A 146 13.28 4.42 -5.08
C VAL A 146 14.46 4.52 -4.11
N LEU A 147 14.33 4.05 -2.87
CA LEU A 147 15.38 4.20 -1.85
C LEU A 147 16.43 3.10 -1.88
N LEU A 148 16.08 1.89 -2.34
CA LEU A 148 17.02 0.78 -2.43
C LEU A 148 17.52 0.58 -3.87
N VAL A 149 18.70 -0.01 -3.98
CA VAL A 149 19.34 -0.33 -5.27
C VAL A 149 19.76 -1.80 -5.32
N GLY A 150 20.02 -2.30 -6.53
CA GLY A 150 20.61 -3.62 -6.74
C GLY A 150 19.75 -4.80 -6.25
N ALA A 151 20.40 -5.80 -5.65
CA ALA A 151 19.76 -7.02 -5.18
C ALA A 151 18.76 -6.79 -4.05
N TRP A 152 19.08 -5.89 -3.11
CA TRP A 152 18.22 -5.55 -1.97
C TRP A 152 16.84 -5.06 -2.39
N ARG A 153 16.79 -4.13 -3.36
CA ARG A 153 15.52 -3.66 -3.93
C ARG A 153 14.65 -4.81 -4.43
N LYS A 154 15.24 -5.69 -5.27
CA LYS A 154 14.51 -6.80 -5.88
C LYS A 154 14.05 -7.82 -4.84
N TRP A 155 14.89 -8.11 -3.85
CA TRP A 155 14.60 -9.10 -2.81
C TRP A 155 13.43 -8.66 -1.94
N PHE A 156 13.48 -7.44 -1.39
CA PHE A 156 12.39 -6.93 -0.54
C PHE A 156 11.09 -6.74 -1.30
N LEU A 157 11.12 -6.22 -2.53
CA LEU A 157 9.90 -6.08 -3.35
C LEU A 157 9.23 -7.42 -3.63
N ARG A 158 10.00 -8.46 -4.01
CA ARG A 158 9.44 -9.80 -4.20
C ARG A 158 8.87 -10.33 -2.90
N MET A 159 9.60 -10.21 -1.80
CA MET A 159 9.16 -10.71 -0.50
C MET A 159 7.83 -10.10 -0.06
N VAL A 160 7.69 -8.77 -0.07
CA VAL A 160 6.45 -8.11 0.39
C VAL A 160 5.25 -8.44 -0.51
N TRP A 161 5.44 -8.53 -1.83
CA TRP A 161 4.38 -8.90 -2.75
C TRP A 161 4.01 -10.37 -2.68
N THR A 162 4.99 -11.27 -2.52
CA THR A 162 4.74 -12.70 -2.30
C THR A 162 3.97 -12.91 -1.01
N LEU A 163 4.33 -12.22 0.08
CA LEU A 163 3.61 -12.32 1.35
C LEU A 163 2.19 -11.74 1.25
N ALA A 164 1.98 -10.63 0.54
CA ALA A 164 0.65 -10.08 0.31
C ALA A 164 -0.24 -11.03 -0.50
N VAL A 165 0.28 -11.58 -1.61
CA VAL A 165 -0.46 -12.55 -2.45
C VAL A 165 -0.73 -13.84 -1.68
N ALA A 166 0.24 -14.34 -0.90
CA ALA A 166 0.05 -15.50 -0.05
C ALA A 166 -1.03 -15.23 1.00
N GLY A 167 -1.00 -14.08 1.69
CA GLY A 167 -1.99 -13.69 2.68
C GLY A 167 -3.41 -13.61 2.11
N VAL A 168 -3.57 -12.97 0.96
CA VAL A 168 -4.85 -12.97 0.22
C VAL A 168 -5.26 -14.39 -0.15
N SER A 169 -4.36 -15.19 -0.74
CA SER A 169 -4.69 -16.57 -1.16
C SER A 169 -5.12 -17.43 0.02
N CYS A 170 -4.38 -17.41 1.13
CA CYS A 170 -4.72 -18.12 2.36
C CYS A 170 -6.09 -17.71 2.88
N MET A 171 -6.41 -16.41 2.90
CA MET A 171 -7.71 -15.93 3.37
C MET A 171 -8.88 -16.39 2.49
N TRP A 172 -8.65 -16.56 1.19
CA TRP A 172 -9.69 -17.03 0.28
C TRP A 172 -9.87 -18.55 0.32
N LEU A 173 -8.78 -19.30 0.47
CA LEU A 173 -8.74 -20.77 0.35
C LEU A 173 -8.88 -21.50 1.69
N LEU A 174 -8.45 -20.90 2.80
CA LEU A 174 -8.45 -21.53 4.12
C LEU A 174 -9.70 -21.15 4.93
N PRO A 175 -10.03 -21.95 5.98
CA PRO A 175 -11.04 -21.58 6.96
C PRO A 175 -10.76 -20.23 7.61
N LYS A 176 -11.81 -19.58 8.11
CA LYS A 176 -11.70 -18.26 8.74
C LYS A 176 -10.78 -18.33 9.97
N ALA A 177 -9.68 -17.58 9.92
CA ALA A 177 -8.78 -17.41 11.06
C ALA A 177 -9.46 -16.55 12.16
N PRO A 178 -9.08 -16.75 13.44
CA PRO A 178 -9.55 -15.87 14.51
C PRO A 178 -9.07 -14.43 14.28
N HIS A 179 -9.87 -13.45 14.71
CA HIS A 179 -9.64 -12.03 14.44
C HIS A 179 -8.25 -11.55 14.86
N TRP A 180 -7.80 -11.93 16.05
CA TRP A 180 -6.49 -11.55 16.57
C TRP A 180 -5.33 -12.01 15.68
N ALA A 181 -5.46 -13.18 15.04
CA ALA A 181 -4.42 -13.71 14.15
C ALA A 181 -4.36 -12.90 12.86
N ILE A 182 -5.51 -12.48 12.33
CA ILE A 182 -5.59 -11.64 11.13
C ILE A 182 -4.90 -10.29 11.39
N VAL A 183 -5.27 -9.60 12.47
CA VAL A 183 -4.66 -8.32 12.85
C VAL A 183 -3.16 -8.47 13.13
N GLY A 184 -2.76 -9.54 13.83
CA GLY A 184 -1.36 -9.84 14.11
C GLY A 184 -0.52 -10.09 12.84
N ILE A 185 -1.07 -10.75 11.82
CA ILE A 185 -0.42 -10.94 10.52
C ILE A 185 -0.23 -9.59 9.83
N TYR A 186 -1.25 -8.74 9.79
CA TYR A 186 -1.14 -7.40 9.18
C TYR A 186 -0.06 -6.55 9.85
N LEU A 187 -0.06 -6.53 11.19
CA LEU A 187 0.94 -5.82 11.95
C LEU A 187 2.34 -6.35 11.65
N SER A 188 2.52 -7.68 11.67
CA SER A 188 3.80 -8.32 11.37
C SER A 188 4.31 -7.98 9.96
N LEU A 189 3.44 -8.00 8.95
CA LEU A 189 3.78 -7.58 7.59
C LEU A 189 4.14 -6.09 7.52
N GLY A 190 3.42 -5.26 8.26
CA GLY A 190 3.70 -3.83 8.40
C GLY A 190 5.08 -3.54 9.00
N TRP A 191 5.60 -4.39 9.88
CA TRP A 191 6.90 -4.20 10.53
C TRP A 191 8.10 -4.81 9.77
N ILE A 192 7.88 -5.49 8.64
CA ILE A 192 8.97 -5.96 7.75
C ILE A 192 9.88 -4.80 7.29
N GLY A 193 9.38 -3.58 7.27
CA GLY A 193 10.13 -2.38 6.96
C GLY A 193 11.30 -2.11 7.91
N LEU A 194 11.36 -2.79 9.07
CA LEU A 194 12.51 -2.69 9.97
C LEU A 194 13.78 -3.32 9.43
N PHE A 195 13.67 -4.38 8.63
CA PHE A 195 14.83 -5.11 8.13
C PHE A 195 15.80 -4.23 7.30
N PRO A 196 15.33 -3.42 6.33
CA PRO A 196 16.20 -2.51 5.58
C PRO A 196 16.44 -1.15 6.25
N LEU A 197 16.20 -0.97 7.56
CA LEU A 197 16.38 0.32 8.25
C LEU A 197 17.74 0.99 7.99
N PRO A 198 18.89 0.28 8.08
CA PRO A 198 20.18 0.91 7.80
C PRO A 198 20.27 1.49 6.38
N LEU A 199 19.62 0.84 5.41
CA LEU A 199 19.57 1.31 4.02
C LEU A 199 18.69 2.56 3.91
N TYR A 200 17.55 2.59 4.59
CA TYR A 200 16.69 3.77 4.63
C TYR A 200 17.41 4.96 5.27
N TYR A 201 18.06 4.78 6.43
CA TYR A 201 18.78 5.88 7.09
C TYR A 201 19.91 6.44 6.22
N ARG A 202 20.63 5.58 5.49
CA ARG A 202 21.66 6.01 4.53
C ARG A 202 21.07 6.76 3.34
N ALA A 203 19.86 6.41 2.89
CA ALA A 203 19.23 7.02 1.73
C ALA A 203 18.58 8.37 2.02
N ILE A 204 17.87 8.51 3.13
CA ILE A 204 17.00 9.68 3.41
C ILE A 204 17.32 10.40 4.73
N GLY A 205 18.22 9.85 5.55
CA GLY A 205 18.60 10.42 6.84
C GLY A 205 17.52 10.26 7.91
N TRP A 206 17.88 10.63 9.15
CA TRP A 206 17.02 10.45 10.33
C TRP A 206 15.76 11.32 10.29
N ARG A 207 15.85 12.56 9.80
CA ARG A 207 14.72 13.50 9.73
C ARG A 207 13.56 12.96 8.90
N ALA A 208 13.87 12.33 7.77
CA ALA A 208 12.86 11.71 6.91
C ALA A 208 12.28 10.44 7.55
N MET A 209 13.09 9.70 8.32
CA MET A 209 12.65 8.48 9.00
C MET A 209 11.56 8.72 10.05
N ASN A 210 11.54 9.90 10.68
CA ASN A 210 10.49 10.23 11.65
C ASN A 210 9.08 10.06 11.07
N TRP A 211 8.89 10.30 9.77
CA TRP A 211 7.60 10.06 9.12
C TRP A 211 7.23 8.58 9.07
N VAL A 212 8.19 7.70 8.83
CA VAL A 212 8.00 6.25 8.84
C VAL A 212 7.64 5.77 10.26
N TRP A 213 8.32 6.30 11.28
CA TRP A 213 8.02 5.99 12.68
C TRP A 213 6.64 6.46 13.12
N VAL A 214 6.26 7.68 12.76
CA VAL A 214 4.92 8.21 13.06
C VAL A 214 3.84 7.40 12.32
N GLY A 215 4.03 7.13 11.03
CA GLY A 215 3.06 6.35 10.24
C GLY A 215 2.92 4.91 10.74
N GLY A 216 4.04 4.21 10.96
CA GLY A 216 4.04 2.86 11.52
C GLY A 216 3.50 2.80 12.96
N GLY A 217 3.78 3.84 13.76
CA GLY A 217 3.24 4.00 15.09
C GLY A 217 1.72 4.16 15.11
N LEU A 218 1.17 4.96 14.19
CA LEU A 218 -0.29 5.14 14.04
C LEU A 218 -0.99 3.83 13.66
N TYR A 219 -0.48 3.10 12.65
CA TYR A 219 -1.02 1.77 12.31
C TYR A 219 -0.98 0.80 13.49
N SER A 220 0.14 0.82 14.23
CA SER A 220 0.30 -0.06 15.40
C SER A 220 -0.65 0.33 16.53
N LEU A 221 -0.84 1.62 16.77
CA LEU A 221 -1.78 2.12 17.77
C LEU A 221 -3.20 1.67 17.45
N GLY A 222 -3.65 1.86 16.19
CA GLY A 222 -4.96 1.38 15.75
C GLY A 222 -5.13 -0.13 15.95
N ALA A 223 -4.13 -0.92 15.53
CA ALA A 223 -4.14 -2.38 15.70
C ALA A 223 -4.19 -2.80 17.18
N VAL A 224 -3.46 -2.10 18.07
CA VAL A 224 -3.49 -2.35 19.52
C VAL A 224 -4.85 -2.00 20.09
N CYS A 225 -5.44 -0.85 19.72
CA CYS A 225 -6.79 -0.48 20.15
C CYS A 225 -7.82 -1.55 19.77
N GLU A 226 -7.77 -2.02 18.51
CA GLU A 226 -8.65 -3.07 17.99
C GLU A 226 -8.47 -4.40 18.74
N LEU A 227 -7.23 -4.84 18.96
CA LEU A 227 -6.93 -6.09 19.68
C LEU A 227 -7.31 -6.03 21.15
N ALA A 228 -7.08 -4.88 21.79
CA ALA A 228 -7.42 -4.64 23.19
C ALA A 228 -8.91 -4.34 23.39
N GLN A 229 -9.66 -4.12 22.30
CA GLN A 229 -11.06 -3.69 22.32
C GLN A 229 -11.26 -2.42 23.16
N TRP A 230 -10.32 -1.48 23.07
CA TRP A 230 -10.30 -0.21 23.81
C TRP A 230 -9.72 0.92 22.94
N PRO A 231 -10.22 2.17 23.03
CA PRO A 231 -11.23 2.69 23.95
C PRO A 231 -12.68 2.51 23.46
N ILE A 232 -13.61 2.55 24.41
CA ILE A 232 -15.05 2.72 24.14
C ILE A 232 -15.36 4.17 24.51
N ILE A 233 -15.54 5.03 23.50
CA ILE A 233 -15.82 6.46 23.72
C ILE A 233 -17.33 6.68 23.84
N VAL A 234 -18.08 6.18 22.87
CA VAL A 234 -19.55 6.18 22.87
C VAL A 234 -20.02 4.76 22.59
N PRO A 235 -20.57 4.05 23.58
CA PRO A 235 -21.04 2.67 23.40
C PRO A 235 -22.00 2.55 22.22
N GLY A 236 -21.73 1.59 21.33
CA GLY A 236 -22.56 1.34 20.14
C GLY A 236 -22.35 2.30 18.96
N VAL A 237 -21.57 3.38 19.13
CA VAL A 237 -21.38 4.41 18.08
C VAL A 237 -19.92 4.63 17.74
N PHE A 238 -19.06 4.86 18.73
CA PHE A 238 -17.65 5.17 18.53
C PHE A 238 -16.79 4.38 19.52
N GLN A 239 -16.13 3.36 19.00
CA GLN A 239 -15.38 2.38 19.77
C GLN A 239 -14.00 2.15 19.12
N TYR A 240 -13.30 1.13 19.61
CA TYR A 240 -11.96 0.76 19.18
C TYR A 240 -11.83 0.54 17.67
N HIS A 241 -12.90 0.10 17.00
CA HIS A 241 -12.91 -0.13 15.57
C HIS A 241 -12.88 1.19 14.79
N GLU A 242 -13.71 2.17 15.18
CA GLU A 242 -13.68 3.50 14.60
C GLU A 242 -12.33 4.19 14.84
N VAL A 243 -11.71 3.96 16.01
CA VAL A 243 -10.35 4.43 16.31
C VAL A 243 -9.32 3.83 15.35
N LEU A 244 -9.43 2.52 15.05
CA LEU A 244 -8.59 1.86 14.04
C LEU A 244 -8.73 2.55 12.68
N HIS A 245 -9.97 2.75 12.19
CA HIS A 245 -10.24 3.44 10.91
C HIS A 245 -9.60 4.85 10.83
N LEU A 246 -9.67 5.61 11.92
CA LEU A 246 -9.04 6.94 11.99
C LEU A 246 -7.51 6.86 12.02
N CYS A 247 -6.94 5.90 12.76
CA CYS A 247 -5.51 5.67 12.80
C CYS A 247 -4.97 5.26 11.41
N ASP A 248 -5.68 4.39 10.71
CA ASP A 248 -5.32 3.92 9.36
C ASP A 248 -5.35 5.06 8.33
N THR A 249 -6.38 5.92 8.43
CA THR A 249 -6.50 7.14 7.62
C THR A 249 -5.33 8.08 7.90
N ALA A 250 -5.06 8.39 9.17
CA ALA A 250 -3.97 9.29 9.56
C ALA A 250 -2.60 8.73 9.14
N ALA A 251 -2.35 7.44 9.34
CA ALA A 251 -1.14 6.76 8.92
C ALA A 251 -0.94 6.84 7.39
N SER A 252 -2.00 6.61 6.61
CA SER A 252 -1.96 6.73 5.15
C SER A 252 -1.62 8.14 4.69
N ILE A 253 -2.17 9.18 5.35
CA ILE A 253 -1.81 10.58 5.09
C ILE A 253 -0.33 10.83 5.38
N VAL A 254 0.17 10.34 6.52
CA VAL A 254 1.59 10.48 6.92
C VAL A 254 2.51 9.79 5.90
N PHE A 255 2.20 8.56 5.47
CA PHE A 255 2.98 7.86 4.45
C PHE A 255 2.90 8.51 3.07
N PHE A 256 1.76 9.05 2.67
CA PHE A 256 1.63 9.85 1.46
C PHE A 256 2.55 11.09 1.51
N LEU A 257 2.51 11.85 2.61
CA LEU A 257 3.37 13.03 2.80
C LEU A 257 4.85 12.64 2.77
N PHE A 258 5.22 11.54 3.41
CA PHE A 258 6.56 10.97 3.34
C PHE A 258 6.99 10.66 1.91
N VAL A 259 6.13 9.98 1.14
CA VAL A 259 6.40 9.62 -0.25
C VAL A 259 6.58 10.86 -1.12
N VAL A 260 5.68 11.84 -1.00
CA VAL A 260 5.74 13.09 -1.76
C VAL A 260 6.97 13.93 -1.39
N ARG A 261 7.31 14.02 -0.10
CA ARG A 261 8.35 14.95 0.38
C ARG A 261 9.76 14.39 0.29
N TYR A 262 9.94 13.09 0.46
CA TYR A 262 11.26 12.46 0.58
C TYR A 262 11.52 11.38 -0.46
N VAL A 263 10.53 10.56 -0.82
CA VAL A 263 10.74 9.44 -1.75
C VAL A 263 10.75 9.92 -3.20
N ILE A 264 9.70 10.61 -3.66
CA ILE A 264 9.60 11.09 -5.05
C ILE A 264 10.78 12.01 -5.44
N PRO A 265 11.24 12.95 -4.59
CA PRO A 265 12.35 13.84 -4.91
C PRO A 265 13.74 13.20 -4.74
N HIS A 266 13.84 12.03 -4.10
CA HIS A 266 15.11 11.38 -3.78
C HIS A 266 16.01 11.26 -5.01
N ARG A 267 17.31 11.47 -4.85
CA ARG A 267 18.31 11.32 -5.91
C ARG A 267 19.37 10.34 -5.39
N PRO A 268 19.62 9.22 -6.09
CA PRO A 268 20.70 8.33 -5.72
C PRO A 268 22.03 9.09 -5.72
N PRO A 269 22.99 8.74 -4.84
CA PRO A 269 24.35 9.25 -4.93
C PRO A 269 24.89 9.01 -6.34
N ARG A 270 25.47 10.04 -6.96
CA ARG A 270 26.15 9.85 -8.26
C ARG A 270 27.30 8.87 -8.05
N PRO A 271 27.50 7.88 -8.94
CA PRO A 271 28.77 7.17 -8.96
C PRO A 271 29.86 8.24 -9.08
N THR A 272 30.77 8.30 -8.11
CA THR A 272 31.99 9.09 -8.26
C THR A 272 32.61 8.66 -9.57
N SER A 273 32.69 9.57 -10.54
CA SER A 273 33.48 9.35 -11.74
C SER A 273 34.85 8.88 -11.25
N ALA A 274 35.21 7.63 -11.53
CA ALA A 274 36.60 7.23 -11.43
C ALA A 274 37.40 8.31 -12.16
N ARG A 275 38.27 9.04 -11.46
CA ARG A 275 39.19 9.97 -12.11
C ARG A 275 39.92 9.16 -13.18
N PRO A 276 39.79 9.46 -14.48
CA PRO A 276 40.71 8.94 -15.47
C PRO A 276 41.98 9.77 -15.29
N GLY A 277 42.93 9.28 -14.49
CA GLY A 277 44.12 10.08 -14.20
C GLY A 277 44.91 9.60 -13.00
N GLY A 278 45.52 8.44 -13.17
CA GLY A 278 46.56 7.90 -12.31
C GLY A 278 47.40 6.93 -13.11
N LEU A 279 47.82 7.36 -14.31
CA LEU A 279 48.88 6.70 -15.06
C LEU A 279 50.13 6.81 -14.19
N LEU A 280 50.38 5.80 -13.35
CA LEU A 280 51.67 5.61 -12.72
C LEU A 280 52.63 5.28 -13.86
N THR A 281 53.31 6.30 -14.37
CA THR A 281 54.60 6.15 -15.04
C THR A 281 55.56 5.56 -14.03
N ALA A 282 55.57 4.24 -13.90
CA ALA A 282 56.65 3.51 -13.25
C ALA A 282 57.86 3.62 -14.17
N HIS A 283 58.66 4.64 -13.89
CA HIS A 283 60.03 4.78 -14.34
C HIS A 283 60.76 3.43 -14.24
N SER A 284 61.43 3.10 -15.34
CA SER A 284 62.52 2.13 -15.44
C SER A 284 63.38 2.09 -14.17
N ALA A 285 63.24 1.04 -13.38
CA ALA A 285 64.19 0.71 -12.33
C ALA A 285 65.49 0.27 -12.99
N GLY A 286 66.52 1.09 -12.79
CA GLY A 286 67.88 0.84 -13.23
C GLY A 286 68.46 -0.43 -12.60
N LEU A 287 69.28 -1.09 -13.42
CA LEU A 287 70.14 -2.21 -13.13
C LEU A 287 70.85 -2.09 -11.77
N PHE A 288 70.67 -3.11 -10.94
CA PHE A 288 71.44 -3.36 -9.73
C PHE A 288 72.83 -3.87 -10.14
N SER A 289 73.83 -3.00 -10.16
CA SER A 289 75.23 -3.37 -10.32
C SER A 289 75.76 -3.98 -9.02
N LEU A 290 76.13 -5.26 -9.06
CA LEU A 290 76.85 -5.94 -7.98
C LEU A 290 78.33 -5.48 -7.96
N PRO A 291 78.94 -5.20 -6.80
CA PRO A 291 80.38 -4.97 -6.71
C PRO A 291 81.15 -6.30 -6.74
N SER A 292 82.24 -6.34 -7.51
CA SER A 292 83.16 -7.48 -7.54
C SER A 292 83.98 -7.57 -6.23
N PRO A 293 84.35 -8.79 -5.80
CA PRO A 293 85.26 -8.96 -4.68
C PRO A 293 86.68 -8.63 -5.12
N ARG A 294 87.29 -7.65 -4.44
CA ARG A 294 88.69 -7.28 -4.59
C ARG A 294 89.54 -8.33 -3.87
N VAL A 295 90.32 -9.08 -4.66
CA VAL A 295 91.47 -9.87 -4.20
C VAL A 295 92.54 -8.90 -3.73
N GLU A 296 93.05 -9.03 -2.50
CA GLU A 296 94.43 -8.65 -2.19
C GLU A 296 94.95 -9.35 -0.92
N ARG A 297 95.96 -10.20 -1.19
CA ARG A 297 97.08 -10.69 -0.35
C ARG A 297 96.81 -11.63 0.82
#